data_AF-A0A9D6TZZ6-F1
#
_entry.id   AF-A0A9D6TZZ6-F1
#
_cell.length_a   1.000
_cell.length_b   1.000
_cell.length_c   1.000
_cell.angle_alpha   90.00
_cell.angle_beta   90.00
_cell.angle_gamma   90.00
#
_symmetry.space_group_name_H-M   'P 1'
#
loop_
_entity.id
_entity.type
_entity.pdbx_description
1 polymer ?
#
loop_
_entity_poly.entity_id
_entity_poly.type
_entity_poly.pdbx_seq_one_letter_code
_entity_poly.pdbx_strand_id
1 'polypeptide(L)'
;MRHWRRLLLGAPTLAALVLSGTSGEAPAQGGAHHAGDAPKPAGSVTVKEPRRATMEELHRTGGVPPGWTFTLPPGDATRGRQLYVELECFKCHAIRGESFPPAGGDRKDAGPELTGMGGRHPAEYIAESILTPNAVIVEGPGHTGPDRLSIMPSYADSLTVPQLLDLVGYIASQRGGGEHAEVGPAAAREKVVGDYRIRLAYRAEGHLMVFITDTERGEPIPYLPVSAAVHPAGKPPRTVKLAPMMSDEGFHYGADIVLSADAEKISLSFGPPRVRLFGSAKGRFAKRETAVFELGHTQH
;
A
#
# COMPACT_ATOMS: atom_id res chain seq x y z
N MET A 1 -19.64 -68.76 3.53
CA MET A 1 -18.70 -69.88 3.75
C MET A 1 -17.29 -69.46 3.36
N ARG A 2 -16.27 -70.16 3.87
CA ARG A 2 -14.80 -69.91 3.68
C ARG A 2 -14.23 -68.73 4.47
N HIS A 3 -13.93 -69.03 5.74
CA HIS A 3 -12.88 -68.39 6.53
C HIS A 3 -11.49 -68.68 5.91
N TRP A 4 -10.46 -67.86 6.19
CA TRP A 4 -9.28 -68.29 6.96
C TRP A 4 -8.33 -67.14 7.39
N ARG A 5 -7.94 -67.17 8.68
CA ARG A 5 -6.80 -66.54 9.42
C ARG A 5 -6.33 -65.08 9.25
N ARG A 6 -6.22 -64.46 10.42
CA ARG A 6 -5.17 -63.48 10.83
C ARG A 6 -3.80 -64.15 10.94
N LEU A 7 -2.72 -63.37 10.78
CA LEU A 7 -1.37 -63.70 11.23
C LEU A 7 -0.77 -62.50 11.96
N LEU A 8 -0.23 -62.74 13.16
CA LEU A 8 0.42 -61.75 14.04
C LEU A 8 1.91 -62.08 14.11
N LEU A 9 2.76 -61.22 13.56
CA LEU A 9 4.20 -61.05 13.79
C LEU A 9 4.54 -59.65 13.25
N GLY A 10 5.43 -58.84 13.82
CA GLY A 10 6.22 -58.91 15.04
C GLY A 10 7.18 -57.71 15.02
N ALA A 11 7.21 -56.88 16.06
CA ALA A 11 7.93 -55.60 16.00
C ALA A 11 9.45 -55.76 16.23
N PRO A 12 10.32 -55.19 15.38
CA PRO A 12 11.72 -54.99 15.69
C PRO A 12 11.94 -53.60 16.30
N THR A 13 12.46 -53.56 17.53
CA THR A 13 13.02 -52.36 18.15
C THR A 13 14.28 -51.91 17.40
N LEU A 14 14.31 -50.67 16.92
CA LEU A 14 15.50 -50.07 16.31
C LEU A 14 16.19 -49.16 17.34
N ALA A 15 17.43 -49.52 17.69
CA ALA A 15 18.22 -48.84 18.71
C ALA A 15 18.77 -47.49 18.21
N ALA A 16 18.80 -46.49 19.10
CA ALA A 16 19.42 -45.20 18.82
C ALA A 16 20.96 -45.33 18.85
N LEU A 17 21.62 -44.92 17.77
CA LEU A 17 23.08 -44.83 17.70
C LEU A 17 23.49 -43.35 17.84
N VAL A 18 24.03 -42.98 19.01
CA VAL A 18 24.60 -41.65 19.24
C VAL A 18 26.05 -41.66 18.78
N LEU A 19 26.35 -40.91 17.71
CA LEU A 19 27.70 -40.70 17.21
C LEU A 19 28.20 -39.31 17.59
N SER A 20 29.06 -39.24 18.61
CA SER A 20 29.75 -38.03 19.04
C SER A 20 30.86 -37.68 18.05
N GLY A 21 30.63 -36.67 17.20
CA GLY A 21 31.65 -36.11 16.32
C GLY A 21 32.54 -35.08 17.04
N THR A 22 33.84 -35.35 17.12
CA THR A 22 34.84 -34.46 17.72
C THR A 22 35.27 -33.34 16.77
N SER A 23 35.58 -32.17 17.31
CA SER A 23 36.13 -31.01 16.59
C SER A 23 37.42 -31.34 15.83
N GLY A 24 37.55 -30.78 14.62
CA GLY A 24 38.80 -30.77 13.84
C GLY A 24 38.87 -29.48 13.03
N GLU A 25 39.93 -28.70 13.26
CA GLU A 25 40.12 -27.37 12.67
C GLU A 25 41.36 -27.37 11.77
N ALA A 26 41.19 -27.00 10.49
CA ALA A 26 42.27 -26.80 9.52
C ALA A 26 41.77 -25.91 8.34
N PRO A 27 42.65 -25.20 7.61
CA PRO A 27 42.34 -23.82 7.25
C PRO A 27 42.01 -23.52 5.78
N ALA A 28 41.22 -22.44 5.62
CA ALA A 28 41.25 -21.40 4.58
C ALA A 28 41.57 -21.76 3.11
N GLN A 29 40.56 -21.61 2.24
CA GLN A 29 40.74 -21.03 0.90
C GLN A 29 39.61 -20.02 0.62
N GLY A 30 39.96 -18.85 0.09
CA GLY A 30 39.02 -17.73 -0.08
C GLY A 30 38.17 -17.84 -1.34
N GLY A 31 36.85 -17.80 -1.17
CA GLY A 31 35.88 -17.52 -2.23
C GLY A 31 35.19 -16.19 -1.96
N ALA A 32 35.40 -15.19 -2.82
CA ALA A 32 34.70 -13.92 -2.73
C ALA A 32 33.24 -14.09 -3.18
N HIS A 33 32.37 -14.50 -2.26
CA HIS A 33 30.93 -14.51 -2.51
C HIS A 33 30.40 -13.08 -2.49
N HIS A 34 29.93 -12.62 -3.64
CA HIS A 34 29.17 -11.38 -3.74
C HIS A 34 27.98 -11.45 -2.78
N ALA A 35 27.98 -10.57 -1.77
CA ALA A 35 26.80 -10.31 -0.96
C ALA A 35 25.77 -9.62 -1.86
N GLY A 36 24.89 -10.41 -2.48
CA GLY A 36 23.72 -9.87 -3.16
C GLY A 36 22.81 -9.20 -2.14
N ASP A 37 22.37 -7.98 -2.44
CA ASP A 37 21.39 -7.26 -1.64
C ASP A 37 20.12 -8.11 -1.45
N ALA A 38 19.95 -8.66 -0.25
CA ALA A 38 18.75 -9.39 0.10
C ALA A 38 17.55 -8.43 0.03
N PRO A 39 16.44 -8.80 -0.66
CA PRO A 39 15.24 -7.98 -0.67
C PRO A 39 14.78 -7.70 0.76
N LYS A 40 14.71 -6.41 1.10
CA LYS A 40 14.28 -5.94 2.42
C LYS A 40 12.87 -6.50 2.70
N PRO A 41 12.63 -7.21 3.82
CA PRO A 41 11.35 -7.87 4.06
C PRO A 41 10.21 -6.84 4.05
N ALA A 42 9.12 -7.21 3.37
CA ALA A 42 7.95 -6.37 3.24
C ALA A 42 7.33 -6.06 4.61
N GLY A 43 6.92 -4.80 4.80
CA GLY A 43 5.99 -4.38 5.85
C GLY A 43 6.30 -4.88 7.27
N SER A 44 7.22 -4.23 7.98
CA SER A 44 7.28 -4.34 9.44
C SER A 44 5.93 -3.91 10.02
N VAL A 45 5.13 -4.90 10.46
CA VAL A 45 3.83 -4.65 11.09
C VAL A 45 4.09 -3.94 12.41
N THR A 46 3.80 -2.65 12.47
CA THR A 46 3.75 -1.91 13.73
C THR A 46 2.56 -2.42 14.53
N VAL A 47 2.82 -3.43 15.38
CA VAL A 47 1.81 -3.96 16.31
C VAL A 47 1.37 -2.81 17.22
N LYS A 48 0.19 -2.27 16.91
CA LYS A 48 -0.46 -1.22 17.70
C LYS A 48 -0.61 -1.72 19.13
N GLU A 49 -0.20 -0.91 20.10
CA GLU A 49 -0.22 -1.33 21.50
C GLU A 49 -1.60 -1.86 21.92
N PRO A 50 -1.67 -2.99 22.65
CA PRO A 50 -2.95 -3.57 23.06
C PRO A 50 -3.79 -2.57 23.87
N ARG A 51 -4.92 -2.13 23.31
CA ARG A 51 -5.92 -1.35 24.04
C ARG A 51 -6.46 -2.20 25.19
N ARG A 52 -6.30 -1.72 26.42
CA ARG A 52 -6.85 -2.35 27.62
C ARG A 52 -8.10 -1.59 28.05
N ALA A 53 -9.18 -2.32 28.31
CA ALA A 53 -10.43 -1.79 28.84
C ALA A 53 -10.94 -2.74 29.93
N THR A 54 -11.65 -2.21 30.92
CA THR A 54 -12.30 -3.05 31.95
C THR A 54 -13.70 -3.48 31.52
N MET A 55 -14.24 -4.57 32.09
CA MET A 55 -15.62 -4.99 31.81
C MET A 55 -16.65 -3.91 32.18
N GLU A 56 -16.43 -3.19 33.28
CA GLU A 56 -17.30 -2.09 33.70
C GLU A 56 -17.25 -0.92 32.71
N GLU A 57 -16.05 -0.57 32.22
CA GLU A 57 -15.86 0.45 31.19
C GLU A 57 -16.55 0.06 29.88
N LEU A 58 -16.41 -1.19 29.43
CA LEU A 58 -17.11 -1.68 28.24
C LEU A 58 -18.62 -1.61 28.40
N HIS A 59 -19.18 -2.04 29.55
CA HIS A 59 -20.61 -1.88 29.82
C HIS A 59 -21.05 -0.41 29.78
N ARG A 60 -20.22 0.50 30.28
CA ARG A 60 -20.46 1.95 30.27
C ARG A 60 -20.40 2.56 28.86
N THR A 61 -19.65 1.96 27.92
CA THR A 61 -19.52 2.43 26.53
C THR A 61 -20.33 1.63 25.51
N GLY A 62 -21.28 0.79 25.95
CA GLY A 62 -22.16 0.03 25.04
C GLY A 62 -21.54 -1.25 24.47
N GLY A 63 -20.55 -1.83 25.16
CA GLY A 63 -19.94 -3.13 24.85
C GLY A 63 -18.71 -3.07 23.95
N VAL A 64 -18.47 -1.95 23.26
CA VAL A 64 -17.34 -1.75 22.34
C VAL A 64 -16.48 -0.58 22.82
N PRO A 65 -15.12 -0.65 22.76
CA PRO A 65 -14.28 0.48 23.10
C PRO A 65 -14.52 1.69 22.19
N PRO A 66 -14.57 2.93 22.71
CA PRO A 66 -14.67 4.14 21.88
C PRO A 66 -13.56 4.21 20.82
N GLY A 67 -13.93 4.49 19.57
CA GLY A 67 -13.00 4.53 18.45
C GLY A 67 -12.32 3.18 18.15
N TRP A 68 -12.95 2.06 18.51
CA TRP A 68 -12.65 0.75 17.93
C TRP A 68 -13.17 0.68 16.50
N THR A 69 -12.35 0.11 15.63
CA THR A 69 -12.68 -0.21 14.24
C THR A 69 -12.13 -1.59 13.96
N PHE A 70 -12.87 -2.43 13.23
CA PHE A 70 -12.29 -3.62 12.63
C PHE A 70 -11.35 -3.19 11.51
N THR A 71 -10.18 -3.82 11.44
CA THR A 71 -9.19 -3.66 10.35
C THR A 71 -8.68 -5.04 9.99
N LEU A 72 -8.56 -5.36 8.71
CA LEU A 72 -8.00 -6.64 8.30
C LEU A 72 -6.52 -6.71 8.72
N PRO A 73 -6.09 -7.80 9.37
CA PRO A 73 -4.67 -8.08 9.54
C PRO A 73 -3.98 -8.20 8.17
N PRO A 74 -2.70 -7.81 8.03
CA PRO A 74 -1.98 -7.97 6.78
C PRO A 74 -1.78 -9.46 6.45
N GLY A 75 -2.05 -9.85 5.21
CA GLY A 75 -1.72 -11.16 4.66
C GLY A 75 -0.39 -11.18 3.89
N ASP A 76 0.02 -12.38 3.49
CA ASP A 76 1.22 -12.64 2.70
C ASP A 76 0.89 -12.57 1.21
N ALA A 77 1.40 -11.53 0.53
CA ALA A 77 1.18 -11.33 -0.90
C ALA A 77 1.77 -12.44 -1.79
N THR A 78 2.79 -13.19 -1.34
CA THR A 78 3.35 -14.32 -2.09
C THR A 78 2.41 -15.52 -2.05
N ARG A 79 1.85 -15.84 -0.87
CA ARG A 79 0.79 -16.87 -0.77
C ARG A 79 -0.50 -16.41 -1.47
N GLY A 80 -0.84 -15.13 -1.38
CA GLY A 80 -1.97 -14.55 -2.10
C GLY A 80 -1.86 -14.67 -3.63
N ARG A 81 -0.65 -14.50 -4.19
CA ARG A 81 -0.40 -14.73 -5.61
C ARG A 81 -0.61 -16.19 -6.02
N GLN A 82 -0.25 -17.13 -5.15
CA GLN A 82 -0.49 -18.56 -5.39
C GLN A 82 -2.00 -18.86 -5.40
N LEU A 83 -2.74 -18.35 -4.41
CA LEU A 83 -4.20 -18.47 -4.34
C LEU A 83 -4.90 -17.81 -5.54
N TYR A 84 -4.41 -16.66 -6.02
CA TYR A 84 -4.94 -15.99 -7.22
C TYR A 84 -4.85 -16.85 -8.49
N VAL A 85 -3.85 -17.75 -8.57
CA VAL A 85 -3.70 -18.72 -9.66
C VAL A 85 -4.51 -19.98 -9.38
N GLU A 86 -4.51 -20.50 -8.15
CA GLU A 86 -5.25 -21.71 -7.74
C GLU A 86 -6.77 -21.55 -7.89
N LEU A 87 -7.30 -20.38 -7.51
CA LEU A 87 -8.71 -19.99 -7.64
C LEU A 87 -9.05 -19.46 -9.05
N GLU A 88 -8.07 -19.50 -9.96
CA GLU A 88 -8.15 -19.05 -11.35
C GLU A 88 -8.66 -17.61 -11.55
N CYS A 89 -8.47 -16.72 -10.56
CA CYS A 89 -8.92 -15.33 -10.61
C CYS A 89 -8.41 -14.59 -11.86
N PHE A 90 -7.22 -14.97 -12.36
CA PHE A 90 -6.62 -14.46 -13.60
C PHE A 90 -7.46 -14.70 -14.87
N LYS A 91 -8.45 -15.61 -14.86
CA LYS A 91 -9.35 -15.84 -16.00
C LYS A 91 -10.31 -14.68 -16.24
N CYS A 92 -10.74 -14.01 -15.18
CA CYS A 92 -11.64 -12.86 -15.23
C CYS A 92 -10.88 -11.54 -15.01
N HIS A 93 -9.93 -11.51 -14.08
CA HIS A 93 -9.23 -10.31 -13.66
C HIS A 93 -7.80 -10.27 -14.20
N ALA A 94 -7.51 -9.32 -15.10
CA ALA A 94 -6.15 -9.03 -15.52
C ALA A 94 -5.38 -8.20 -14.48
N ILE A 95 -4.05 -8.35 -14.47
CA ILE A 95 -3.08 -7.50 -13.79
C ILE A 95 -1.91 -7.29 -14.77
N ARG A 96 -1.53 -6.04 -15.06
CA ARG A 96 -0.42 -5.70 -15.97
C ARG A 96 0.94 -5.92 -15.31
N GLY A 97 1.91 -6.34 -16.11
CA GLY A 97 3.26 -6.67 -15.64
C GLY A 97 3.37 -8.03 -14.93
N GLU A 98 2.25 -8.60 -14.49
CA GLU A 98 2.15 -9.97 -14.02
C GLU A 98 2.02 -10.96 -15.19
N SER A 99 2.44 -12.21 -14.95
CA SER A 99 2.30 -13.30 -15.92
C SER A 99 1.63 -14.50 -15.25
N PHE A 100 0.54 -14.95 -15.86
CA PHE A 100 -0.29 -16.08 -15.43
C PHE A 100 -0.42 -17.11 -16.56
N PRO A 101 -0.94 -18.33 -16.28
CA PRO A 101 -1.28 -19.27 -17.35
C PRO A 101 -2.25 -18.66 -18.37
N PRO A 102 -2.28 -19.12 -19.64
CA PRO A 102 -3.20 -18.61 -20.64
C PRO A 102 -4.66 -18.73 -20.20
N ALA A 103 -5.35 -17.60 -20.05
CA ALA A 103 -6.78 -17.56 -19.78
C ALA A 103 -7.57 -17.85 -21.07
N GLY A 104 -8.37 -18.92 -21.07
CA GLY A 104 -9.29 -19.27 -22.17
C GLY A 104 -10.68 -18.65 -22.03
N GLY A 105 -10.82 -17.51 -21.35
CA GLY A 105 -12.11 -16.86 -21.06
C GLY A 105 -12.60 -15.96 -22.20
N ASP A 106 -13.92 -15.90 -22.39
CA ASP A 106 -14.54 -14.94 -23.29
C ASP A 106 -14.51 -13.53 -22.70
N ARG A 107 -14.34 -12.50 -23.55
CA ARG A 107 -14.37 -11.07 -23.12
C ARG A 107 -15.65 -10.65 -22.39
N LYS A 108 -16.73 -11.40 -22.54
CA LYS A 108 -18.04 -11.15 -21.90
C LYS A 108 -18.06 -11.54 -20.42
N ASP A 109 -17.11 -12.38 -19.99
CA ASP A 109 -16.97 -12.91 -18.63
C ASP A 109 -15.75 -12.27 -17.91
N ALA A 110 -15.23 -11.15 -18.47
CA ALA A 110 -14.09 -10.43 -17.93
C ALA A 110 -14.51 -9.52 -16.76
N GLY A 111 -13.82 -9.66 -15.63
CA GLY A 111 -13.96 -8.77 -14.48
C GLY A 111 -13.14 -7.47 -14.64
N PRO A 112 -13.33 -6.49 -13.74
CA PRO A 112 -12.48 -5.30 -13.69
C PRO A 112 -10.99 -5.62 -13.58
N GLU A 113 -10.17 -4.79 -14.22
CA GLU A 113 -8.70 -4.87 -14.19
C GLU A 113 -8.17 -4.48 -12.79
N LEU A 114 -7.28 -5.28 -12.20
CA LEU A 114 -6.87 -5.14 -10.79
C LEU A 114 -5.51 -4.42 -10.59
N THR A 115 -4.84 -3.97 -11.64
CA THR A 115 -3.59 -3.20 -11.54
C THR A 115 -3.80 -1.93 -10.71
N GLY A 116 -2.99 -1.75 -9.67
CA GLY A 116 -3.08 -0.58 -8.81
C GLY A 116 -4.23 -0.57 -7.79
N MET A 117 -4.99 -1.67 -7.66
CA MET A 117 -6.13 -1.77 -6.73
C MET A 117 -5.80 -1.30 -5.30
N GLY A 118 -4.65 -1.75 -4.77
CA GLY A 118 -4.17 -1.37 -3.44
C GLY A 118 -3.66 0.07 -3.28
N GLY A 119 -3.69 0.88 -4.34
CA GLY A 119 -3.51 2.34 -4.26
C GLY A 119 -4.83 3.12 -4.26
N ARG A 120 -5.96 2.45 -4.49
CA ARG A 120 -7.29 3.06 -4.69
C ARG A 120 -8.33 2.63 -3.65
N HIS A 121 -8.17 1.43 -3.09
CA HIS A 121 -9.14 0.83 -2.18
C HIS A 121 -8.47 0.28 -0.90
N PRO A 122 -9.14 0.38 0.26
CA PRO A 122 -8.68 -0.26 1.50
C PRO A 122 -8.83 -1.79 1.41
N ALA A 123 -8.07 -2.51 2.23
CA ALA A 123 -8.05 -3.98 2.24
C ALA A 123 -9.44 -4.56 2.58
N GLU A 124 -10.19 -3.88 3.43
CA GLU A 124 -11.56 -4.18 3.84
C GLU A 124 -12.53 -4.19 2.64
N TYR A 125 -12.41 -3.24 1.72
CA TYR A 125 -13.27 -3.15 0.53
C TYR A 125 -12.95 -4.26 -0.49
N ILE A 126 -11.66 -4.59 -0.63
CA ILE A 126 -11.22 -5.73 -1.47
C ILE A 126 -11.77 -7.04 -0.88
N ALA A 127 -11.73 -7.21 0.44
CA ALA A 127 -12.29 -8.37 1.13
C ALA A 127 -13.82 -8.47 0.99
N GLU A 128 -14.55 -7.36 1.14
CA GLU A 128 -16.00 -7.31 0.93
C GLU A 128 -16.36 -7.68 -0.51
N SER A 129 -15.61 -7.19 -1.50
CA SER A 129 -15.81 -7.54 -2.91
C SER A 129 -15.63 -9.04 -3.20
N ILE A 130 -14.74 -9.73 -2.47
CA ILE A 130 -14.49 -11.18 -2.60
C ILE A 130 -15.55 -12.03 -1.88
N LEU A 131 -15.95 -11.61 -0.68
CA LEU A 131 -16.92 -12.35 0.15
C LEU A 131 -18.37 -12.07 -0.26
N THR A 132 -18.67 -10.84 -0.65
CA THR A 132 -20.03 -10.33 -0.91
C THR A 132 -20.02 -9.43 -2.15
N PRO A 133 -19.77 -10.00 -3.35
CA PRO A 133 -19.65 -9.24 -4.61
C PRO A 133 -20.93 -8.48 -5.04
N ASN A 134 -22.04 -8.67 -4.32
CA ASN A 134 -23.30 -7.92 -4.51
C ASN A 134 -23.52 -6.81 -3.47
N ALA A 135 -22.58 -6.57 -2.54
CA ALA A 135 -22.67 -5.48 -1.56
C ALA A 135 -22.57 -4.10 -2.24
N VAL A 136 -21.70 -3.99 -3.24
CA VAL A 136 -21.54 -2.81 -4.10
C VAL A 136 -21.47 -3.26 -5.55
N ILE A 137 -22.49 -2.93 -6.34
CA ILE A 137 -22.53 -3.23 -7.78
C ILE A 137 -22.24 -1.94 -8.54
N VAL A 138 -21.20 -1.95 -9.36
CA VAL A 138 -20.85 -0.83 -10.25
C VAL A 138 -21.72 -0.91 -11.51
N GLU A 139 -22.44 0.17 -11.81
CA GLU A 139 -23.22 0.26 -13.05
C GLU A 139 -22.30 0.38 -14.27
N GLY A 140 -22.32 -0.63 -15.15
CA GLY A 140 -21.51 -0.67 -16.37
C GLY A 140 -21.68 -1.98 -17.15
N PRO A 141 -21.33 -2.00 -18.45
CA PRO A 141 -21.39 -3.21 -19.25
C PRO A 141 -20.33 -4.24 -18.82
N GLY A 142 -20.72 -5.51 -18.70
CA GLY A 142 -19.79 -6.63 -18.49
C GLY A 142 -19.48 -6.99 -17.03
N HIS A 143 -20.10 -6.34 -16.04
CA HIS A 143 -19.88 -6.67 -14.61
C HIS A 143 -21.05 -7.42 -13.96
N THR A 144 -22.22 -7.44 -14.61
CA THR A 144 -23.44 -8.07 -14.07
C THR A 144 -24.10 -9.03 -15.05
N GLY A 145 -24.72 -10.08 -14.52
CA GLY A 145 -25.54 -11.03 -15.27
C GLY A 145 -26.92 -10.48 -15.65
N PRO A 146 -27.77 -11.29 -16.33
CA PRO A 146 -29.14 -10.91 -16.71
C PRO A 146 -30.07 -10.61 -15.52
N ASP A 147 -29.74 -11.12 -14.35
CA ASP A 147 -30.40 -10.84 -13.06
C ASP A 147 -29.98 -9.51 -12.42
N ARG A 148 -28.99 -8.82 -13.02
CA ARG A 148 -28.31 -7.62 -12.53
C ARG A 148 -27.48 -7.82 -11.25
N LEU A 149 -27.13 -9.07 -10.94
CA LEU A 149 -26.14 -9.39 -9.89
C LEU A 149 -24.74 -9.49 -10.50
N SER A 150 -23.71 -9.34 -9.67
CA SER A 150 -22.32 -9.48 -10.08
C SER A 150 -22.05 -10.86 -10.68
N ILE A 151 -21.31 -10.92 -11.79
CA ILE A 151 -20.84 -12.19 -12.38
C ILE A 151 -19.71 -12.83 -11.56
N MET A 152 -19.11 -12.08 -10.64
CA MET A 152 -18.11 -12.61 -9.70
C MET A 152 -18.81 -13.49 -8.66
N PRO A 153 -18.42 -14.76 -8.48
CA PRO A 153 -18.98 -15.61 -7.45
C PRO A 153 -18.54 -15.13 -6.05
N SER A 154 -19.38 -15.37 -5.05
CA SER A 154 -18.97 -15.22 -3.65
C SER A 154 -17.98 -16.32 -3.27
N TYR A 155 -16.92 -15.94 -2.55
CA TYR A 155 -15.94 -16.87 -1.99
C TYR A 155 -16.11 -17.07 -0.47
N ALA A 156 -17.23 -16.62 0.13
CA ALA A 156 -17.45 -16.64 1.58
C ALA A 156 -17.38 -18.05 2.20
N ASP A 157 -17.90 -19.07 1.50
CA ASP A 157 -17.86 -20.48 1.93
C ASP A 157 -16.64 -21.25 1.39
N SER A 158 -15.81 -20.59 0.56
CA SER A 158 -14.69 -21.22 -0.17
C SER A 158 -13.31 -20.86 0.38
N LEU A 159 -13.19 -19.79 1.16
CA LEU A 159 -11.91 -19.30 1.71
C LEU A 159 -11.88 -19.42 3.23
N THR A 160 -10.80 -19.99 3.77
CA THR A 160 -10.46 -19.77 5.17
C THR A 160 -10.01 -18.33 5.39
N VAL A 161 -10.11 -17.83 6.64
CA VAL A 161 -9.66 -16.47 6.98
C VAL A 161 -8.21 -16.21 6.55
N PRO A 162 -7.20 -17.08 6.79
CA PRO A 162 -5.84 -16.86 6.29
C PRO A 162 -5.76 -16.74 4.75
N GLN A 163 -6.48 -17.57 4.00
CA GLN A 163 -6.50 -17.49 2.53
C GLN A 163 -7.10 -16.18 2.03
N LEU A 164 -8.18 -15.70 2.66
CA LEU A 164 -8.74 -14.39 2.37
C LEU A 164 -7.73 -13.27 2.63
N LEU A 165 -7.08 -13.27 3.81
CA LEU A 165 -6.09 -12.25 4.17
C LEU A 165 -4.92 -12.23 3.19
N ASP A 166 -4.40 -13.41 2.82
CA ASP A 166 -3.29 -13.54 1.87
C ASP A 166 -3.69 -13.06 0.46
N LEU A 167 -4.85 -13.49 -0.06
CA LEU A 167 -5.39 -13.05 -1.36
C LEU A 167 -5.64 -11.54 -1.41
N VAL A 168 -6.26 -10.99 -0.36
CA VAL A 168 -6.43 -9.54 -0.19
C VAL A 168 -5.07 -8.84 -0.11
N GLY A 169 -4.09 -9.40 0.61
CA GLY A 169 -2.73 -8.88 0.70
C GLY A 169 -2.03 -8.81 -0.67
N TYR A 170 -2.24 -9.80 -1.53
CA TYR A 170 -1.73 -9.79 -2.91
C TYR A 170 -2.41 -8.72 -3.78
N ILE A 171 -3.74 -8.64 -3.78
CA ILE A 171 -4.47 -7.63 -4.57
C ILE A 171 -4.17 -6.21 -4.04
N ALA A 172 -4.09 -6.04 -2.72
CA ALA A 172 -3.69 -4.80 -2.08
C ALA A 172 -2.18 -4.48 -2.22
N SER A 173 -1.34 -5.42 -2.68
CA SER A 173 0.04 -5.14 -3.08
C SER A 173 0.15 -4.58 -4.51
N GLN A 174 -0.89 -4.72 -5.35
CA GLN A 174 -0.83 -4.28 -6.74
C GLN A 174 -0.67 -2.77 -6.87
N ARG A 175 0.30 -2.35 -7.69
CA ARG A 175 0.61 -0.96 -8.02
C ARG A 175 0.47 -0.75 -9.53
N GLY A 176 0.56 0.51 -9.96
CA GLY A 176 -0.04 0.96 -11.22
C GLY A 176 0.58 0.48 -12.53
N GLY A 177 -0.27 0.60 -13.55
CA GLY A 177 0.03 0.82 -14.96
C GLY A 177 -0.92 1.93 -15.47
N GLY A 178 -1.04 2.22 -16.76
CA GLY A 178 -0.37 1.56 -17.90
C GLY A 178 -1.27 1.35 -19.12
N GLU A 179 -2.26 2.21 -19.37
CA GLU A 179 -2.86 2.55 -20.69
C GLU A 179 -4.07 3.49 -20.55
N HIS A 180 -4.83 3.39 -19.46
CA HIS A 180 -5.41 4.59 -18.85
C HIS A 180 -4.39 5.12 -17.84
N ALA A 181 -3.77 6.26 -18.17
CA ALA A 181 -2.85 6.96 -17.29
C ALA A 181 -3.64 7.71 -16.20
N GLU A 182 -4.35 6.97 -15.36
CA GLU A 182 -4.80 7.52 -14.09
C GLU A 182 -3.58 7.79 -13.22
N VAL A 183 -3.19 9.05 -13.22
CA VAL A 183 -2.85 9.86 -12.03
C VAL A 183 -2.69 9.03 -10.75
N GLY A 184 -1.59 8.28 -10.65
CA GLY A 184 -1.02 7.98 -9.33
C GLY A 184 -0.65 9.29 -8.62
N PRO A 185 -0.34 9.29 -7.31
CA PRO A 185 0.08 10.48 -6.58
C PRO A 185 1.28 11.11 -7.29
N ALA A 186 1.01 12.21 -7.99
CA ALA A 186 1.62 12.39 -9.29
C ALA A 186 3.09 12.76 -9.21
N ALA A 187 3.93 11.84 -9.73
CA ALA A 187 5.39 11.86 -9.70
C ALA A 187 5.93 12.46 -8.39
N ALA A 188 5.44 11.95 -7.25
CA ALA A 188 5.63 12.57 -5.95
C ALA A 188 7.12 12.67 -5.60
N ARG A 189 7.69 13.88 -5.64
CA ARG A 189 9.10 14.15 -5.32
C ARG A 189 9.20 14.47 -3.83
N GLU A 190 10.05 13.75 -3.09
CA GLU A 190 10.30 14.02 -1.66
C GLU A 190 11.63 14.74 -1.44
N LYS A 191 11.67 15.65 -0.47
CA LYS A 191 12.88 16.33 -0.01
C LYS A 191 12.79 16.65 1.49
N VAL A 192 13.91 16.54 2.20
CA VAL A 192 14.02 17.01 3.58
C VAL A 192 14.77 18.34 3.60
N VAL A 193 14.25 19.31 4.36
CA VAL A 193 14.87 20.63 4.60
C VAL A 193 14.73 20.92 6.09
N GLY A 194 15.83 20.83 6.85
CA GLY A 194 15.79 20.94 8.31
C GLY A 194 14.80 19.95 8.93
N ASP A 195 13.93 20.45 9.80
CA ASP A 195 12.89 19.69 10.50
C ASP A 195 11.67 19.30 9.61
N TYR A 196 11.69 19.65 8.32
CA TYR A 196 10.56 19.47 7.41
C TYR A 196 10.83 18.37 6.39
N ARG A 197 9.95 17.36 6.33
CA ARG A 197 9.83 16.43 5.20
C ARG A 197 8.72 16.92 4.26
N ILE A 198 9.06 17.05 2.99
CA ILE A 198 8.24 17.74 1.99
C ILE A 198 8.01 16.79 0.80
N ARG A 199 6.76 16.40 0.55
CA ARG A 199 6.34 15.63 -0.63
C ARG A 199 5.56 16.54 -1.57
N LEU A 200 6.11 16.75 -2.77
CA LEU A 200 5.53 17.55 -3.84
C LEU A 200 4.89 16.64 -4.89
N ALA A 201 3.59 16.80 -5.15
CA ALA A 201 2.84 16.05 -6.17
C ALA A 201 2.03 17.01 -7.07
N TYR A 202 1.69 16.58 -8.28
CA TYR A 202 1.02 17.43 -9.27
C TYR A 202 0.00 16.68 -10.15
N ARG A 203 -1.29 16.70 -9.80
CA ARG A 203 -2.32 15.92 -10.51
C ARG A 203 -2.51 16.41 -11.95
N ALA A 204 -2.86 15.49 -12.86
CA ALA A 204 -2.92 15.77 -14.30
C ALA A 204 -4.00 16.80 -14.67
N GLU A 205 -5.08 16.87 -13.89
CA GLU A 205 -6.12 17.89 -13.93
C GLU A 205 -5.64 19.32 -13.58
N GLY A 206 -4.37 19.51 -13.22
CA GLY A 206 -3.77 20.82 -12.97
C GLY A 206 -3.77 21.25 -11.50
N HIS A 207 -3.59 20.31 -10.57
CA HIS A 207 -3.61 20.59 -9.14
C HIS A 207 -2.26 20.28 -8.48
N LEU A 208 -1.60 21.31 -7.93
CA LEU A 208 -0.33 21.17 -7.21
C LEU A 208 -0.59 20.88 -5.73
N MET A 209 0.00 19.82 -5.18
CA MET A 209 -0.11 19.41 -3.78
C MET A 209 1.25 19.39 -3.10
N VAL A 210 1.33 19.95 -1.90
CA VAL A 210 2.53 19.97 -1.06
C VAL A 210 2.18 19.46 0.33
N PHE A 211 2.66 18.26 0.66
CA PHE A 211 2.54 17.68 1.99
C PHE A 211 3.79 18.07 2.79
N ILE A 212 3.60 18.73 3.93
CA ILE A 212 4.69 19.15 4.83
C ILE A 212 4.50 18.47 6.18
N THR A 213 5.48 17.66 6.58
CA THR A 213 5.47 16.84 7.80
C THR A 213 6.68 17.10 8.66
N ASP A 214 6.53 16.94 9.98
CA ASP A 214 7.63 16.94 10.94
C ASP A 214 8.52 15.71 10.71
N THR A 215 9.84 15.91 10.57
CA THR A 215 10.79 14.80 10.39
C THR A 215 10.86 13.87 11.59
N GLU A 216 10.66 14.36 12.82
CA GLU A 216 10.69 13.59 14.06
C GLU A 216 9.42 12.76 14.27
N ARG A 217 8.26 13.35 13.99
CA ARG A 217 6.94 12.78 14.33
C ARG A 217 6.23 12.12 13.15
N GLY A 218 6.57 12.49 11.92
CA GLY A 218 5.81 12.13 10.71
C GLY A 218 4.46 12.84 10.59
N GLU A 219 4.07 13.67 11.56
CA GLU A 219 2.79 14.37 11.61
C GLU A 219 2.78 15.57 10.63
N PRO A 220 1.66 15.87 9.95
CA PRO A 220 1.52 17.08 9.15
C PRO A 220 1.67 18.36 9.99
N ILE A 221 2.29 19.40 9.42
CA ILE A 221 2.46 20.70 10.09
C ILE A 221 1.43 21.69 9.52
N PRO A 222 0.31 21.96 10.22
CA PRO A 222 -0.74 22.85 9.74
C PRO A 222 -0.40 24.33 9.96
N TYR A 223 -1.21 25.20 9.36
CA TYR A 223 -1.14 26.67 9.46
C TYR A 223 0.20 27.33 9.05
N LEU A 224 1.09 26.62 8.36
CA LEU A 224 2.21 27.21 7.62
C LEU A 224 1.68 28.16 6.50
N PRO A 225 2.26 29.35 6.33
CA PRO A 225 2.08 30.14 5.11
C PRO A 225 3.01 29.59 4.02
N VAL A 226 2.44 28.91 3.02
CA VAL A 226 3.18 28.25 1.94
C VAL A 226 2.92 28.95 0.59
N SER A 227 3.99 29.15 -0.19
CA SER A 227 3.92 29.60 -1.59
C SER A 227 4.77 28.71 -2.47
N ALA A 228 4.32 28.47 -3.71
CA ALA A 228 5.09 27.81 -4.76
C ALA A 228 5.44 28.82 -5.86
N ALA A 229 6.70 28.83 -6.29
CA ALA A 229 7.16 29.54 -7.47
C ALA A 229 7.53 28.53 -8.56
N VAL A 230 6.85 28.59 -9.70
CA VAL A 230 7.17 27.81 -10.90
C VAL A 230 8.14 28.63 -11.74
N HIS A 231 9.26 28.04 -12.13
CA HIS A 231 10.33 28.68 -12.91
C HIS A 231 10.36 28.12 -14.33
N PRO A 232 9.90 28.86 -15.36
CA PRO A 232 10.01 28.43 -16.74
C PRO A 232 11.32 28.89 -17.39
N ALA A 233 11.80 28.12 -18.36
CA ALA A 233 13.02 28.39 -19.11
C ALA A 233 13.04 29.81 -19.69
N GLY A 234 14.06 30.60 -19.32
CA GLY A 234 14.25 31.98 -19.79
C GLY A 234 13.17 33.00 -19.39
N LYS A 235 12.26 32.66 -18.45
CA LYS A 235 11.13 33.51 -18.04
C LYS A 235 11.16 33.81 -16.53
N PRO A 236 10.59 34.95 -16.08
CA PRO A 236 10.44 35.23 -14.66
C PRO A 236 9.50 34.21 -13.98
N PRO A 237 9.74 33.82 -12.72
CA PRO A 237 8.95 32.80 -12.06
C PRO A 237 7.54 33.28 -11.69
N ARG A 238 6.55 32.40 -11.89
CA ARG A 238 5.16 32.63 -11.45
C ARG A 238 4.98 32.11 -10.03
N THR A 239 4.70 32.99 -9.08
CA THR A 239 4.44 32.63 -7.68
C THR A 239 2.94 32.53 -7.38
N VAL A 240 2.54 31.45 -6.71
CA VAL A 240 1.16 31.18 -6.25
C VAL A 240 1.20 30.86 -4.75
N LYS A 241 0.24 31.39 -3.98
CA LYS A 241 0.04 31.01 -2.57
C LYS A 241 -0.76 29.73 -2.52
N LEU A 242 -0.34 28.78 -1.68
CA LEU A 242 -1.05 27.52 -1.50
C LEU A 242 -2.00 27.63 -0.30
N ALA A 243 -3.22 27.10 -0.46
CA ALA A 243 -4.22 27.03 0.59
C ALA A 243 -4.10 25.69 1.36
N PRO A 244 -4.38 25.65 2.67
CA PRO A 244 -4.53 24.38 3.38
C PRO A 244 -5.78 23.64 2.87
N MET A 245 -5.61 22.37 2.52
CA MET A 245 -6.63 21.52 1.90
C MET A 245 -6.61 20.11 2.54
N MET A 246 -7.69 19.37 2.35
CA MET A 246 -7.86 18.00 2.82
C MET A 246 -8.45 17.16 1.68
N SER A 247 -7.82 16.04 1.37
CA SER A 247 -8.33 15.04 0.43
C SER A 247 -8.16 13.63 0.99
N ASP A 248 -8.45 12.64 0.16
CA ASP A 248 -8.11 11.22 0.32
C ASP A 248 -6.62 10.97 0.65
N GLU A 249 -5.71 11.73 0.04
CA GLU A 249 -4.28 11.71 0.35
C GLU A 249 -3.90 12.40 1.69
N GLY A 250 -4.88 12.99 2.39
CA GLY A 250 -4.71 13.68 3.67
C GLY A 250 -4.48 15.19 3.56
N PHE A 251 -4.01 15.79 4.66
CA PHE A 251 -3.78 17.23 4.76
C PHE A 251 -2.58 17.67 3.90
N HIS A 252 -2.78 18.69 3.07
CA HIS A 252 -1.75 19.27 2.21
C HIS A 252 -1.98 20.76 1.98
N TYR A 253 -0.99 21.41 1.39
CA TYR A 253 -1.09 22.75 0.84
C TYR A 253 -1.26 22.65 -0.67
N GLY A 254 -2.37 23.17 -1.20
CA GLY A 254 -2.74 23.01 -2.62
C GLY A 254 -3.09 24.31 -3.33
N ALA A 255 -3.02 24.26 -4.66
CA ALA A 255 -3.58 25.27 -5.56
C ALA A 255 -3.77 24.70 -6.97
N ASP A 256 -4.83 25.14 -7.66
CA ASP A 256 -5.00 24.86 -9.09
C ASP A 256 -4.04 25.73 -9.89
N ILE A 257 -3.16 25.08 -10.64
CA ILE A 257 -2.14 25.68 -11.49
C ILE A 257 -1.79 24.72 -12.61
N VAL A 258 -1.86 25.16 -13.86
CA VAL A 258 -1.29 24.38 -14.97
C VAL A 258 0.21 24.65 -15.02
N LEU A 259 1.03 23.60 -14.81
CA LEU A 259 2.46 23.67 -15.10
C LEU A 259 2.67 23.79 -16.61
N SER A 260 3.50 24.76 -17.02
CA SER A 260 3.85 24.95 -18.41
C SER A 260 4.92 23.94 -18.84
N ALA A 261 4.93 23.54 -20.11
CA ALA A 261 5.86 22.54 -20.65
C ALA A 261 7.34 22.97 -20.58
N ASP A 262 7.60 24.27 -20.41
CA ASP A 262 8.92 24.87 -20.22
C ASP A 262 9.30 25.05 -18.74
N ALA A 263 8.52 24.52 -17.78
CA ALA A 263 8.82 24.61 -16.35
C ALA A 263 10.04 23.73 -15.97
N GLU A 264 11.15 24.37 -15.63
CA GLU A 264 12.41 23.69 -15.25
C GLU A 264 12.42 23.26 -13.78
N LYS A 265 11.78 24.02 -12.89
CA LYS A 265 11.78 23.74 -11.44
C LYS A 265 10.64 24.42 -10.68
N ILE A 266 10.37 23.90 -9.50
CA ILE A 266 9.44 24.48 -8.51
C ILE A 266 10.21 24.79 -7.22
N SER A 267 10.14 26.04 -6.78
CA SER A 267 10.65 26.48 -5.47
C SER A 267 9.49 26.72 -4.52
N LEU A 268 9.45 25.96 -3.43
CA LEU A 268 8.50 26.17 -2.33
C LEU A 268 9.14 27.06 -1.28
N SER A 269 8.40 28.02 -0.74
CA SER A 269 8.80 28.76 0.47
C SER A 269 7.70 28.68 1.52
N PHE A 270 8.11 28.39 2.75
CA PHE A 270 7.20 28.20 3.88
C PHE A 270 7.76 28.93 5.11
N GLY A 271 6.91 29.74 5.74
CA GLY A 271 7.24 30.52 6.93
C GLY A 271 6.82 29.84 8.23
N PRO A 272 7.04 30.49 9.39
CA PRO A 272 6.61 29.94 10.67
C PRO A 272 5.09 29.74 10.74
N PRO A 273 4.60 28.69 11.45
CA PRO A 273 3.18 28.44 11.62
C PRO A 273 2.44 29.67 12.20
N ARG A 274 1.24 29.95 11.69
CA ARG A 274 0.37 31.04 12.17
C ARG A 274 -0.41 30.70 13.45
N VAL A 275 0.10 29.73 14.22
CA VAL A 275 -0.48 29.23 15.47
C VAL A 275 0.60 29.19 16.57
N ARG A 276 0.16 29.20 17.82
CA ARG A 276 1.08 29.11 18.97
C ARG A 276 1.54 27.66 19.14
N LEU A 277 2.85 27.43 19.12
CA LEU A 277 3.44 26.13 19.42
C LEU A 277 3.76 26.01 20.92
N PHE A 278 3.50 24.83 21.49
CA PHE A 278 3.68 24.51 22.91
C PHE A 278 4.49 23.22 23.09
N GLY A 279 4.92 22.94 24.32
CA GLY A 279 5.69 21.74 24.64
C GLY A 279 6.98 21.64 23.82
N SER A 280 7.32 20.43 23.36
CA SER A 280 8.53 20.17 22.57
C SER A 280 8.56 20.86 21.20
N ALA A 281 7.41 21.32 20.68
CA ALA A 281 7.33 22.07 19.43
C ALA A 281 7.68 23.56 19.60
N LYS A 282 7.81 24.08 20.83
CA LYS A 282 8.09 25.49 21.09
C LYS A 282 9.47 25.88 20.54
N GLY A 283 9.50 26.80 19.58
CA GLY A 283 10.74 27.29 18.95
C GLY A 283 11.18 26.48 17.72
N ARG A 284 10.61 25.30 17.49
CA ARG A 284 10.72 24.59 16.20
C ARG A 284 9.95 25.39 15.13
N PHE A 285 10.33 25.19 13.87
CA PHE A 285 9.68 25.83 12.71
C PHE A 285 9.67 27.39 12.72
N ALA A 286 10.53 28.04 13.51
CA ALA A 286 10.51 29.49 13.71
C ALA A 286 11.07 30.32 12.53
N LYS A 287 11.81 29.69 11.61
CA LYS A 287 12.44 30.33 10.44
C LYS A 287 11.64 30.08 9.17
N ARG A 288 11.81 30.96 8.19
CA ARG A 288 11.36 30.72 6.81
C ARG A 288 12.39 29.83 6.13
N GLU A 289 11.91 28.76 5.51
CA GLU A 289 12.72 27.82 4.74
C GLU A 289 12.26 27.77 3.27
N THR A 290 13.10 27.18 2.43
CA THR A 290 12.86 27.04 0.99
C THR A 290 13.27 25.64 0.52
N ALA A 291 12.43 25.00 -0.30
CA ALA A 291 12.71 23.72 -0.92
C ALA A 291 12.60 23.81 -2.45
N VAL A 292 13.67 23.47 -3.16
CA VAL A 292 13.71 23.49 -4.64
C VAL A 292 13.66 22.06 -5.17
N PHE A 293 12.78 21.84 -6.16
CA PHE A 293 12.57 20.59 -6.87
C PHE A 293 12.77 20.81 -8.38
N GLU A 294 13.75 20.13 -8.96
CA GLU A 294 13.97 20.16 -10.41
C GLU A 294 12.92 19.30 -11.12
N LEU A 295 12.33 19.86 -12.18
CA LEU A 295 11.44 19.19 -13.11
C LEU A 295 12.28 18.72 -14.30
N GLY A 296 12.81 17.49 -14.20
CA GLY A 296 13.59 16.89 -15.27
C GLY A 296 12.84 16.95 -16.61
N HIS A 297 13.54 17.36 -17.67
CA HIS A 297 12.97 17.44 -19.01
C HIS A 297 12.52 16.03 -19.45
N THR A 298 11.21 15.82 -19.58
CA THR A 298 10.68 14.71 -20.36
C THR A 298 10.99 14.98 -21.82
N GLN A 299 12.10 14.39 -22.30
CA GLN A 299 12.30 14.27 -23.74
C GLN A 299 11.21 13.36 -24.28
N HIS A 300 10.40 13.91 -25.20
CA HIS A 300 9.46 13.17 -26.03
C HIS A 300 10.21 12.46 -27.17
#